data_AF-A0A3N5H6X0-F1
#
_entry.id   AF-A0A3N5H6X0-F1
#
_cell.length_a   1.000
_cell.length_b   1.000
_cell.length_c   1.000
_cell.angle_alpha   90.00
_cell.angle_beta   90.00
_cell.angle_gamma   90.00
#
_symmetry.space_group_name_H-M   'P 1'
#
loop_
_entity.id
_entity.type
_entity.pdbx_description
1 polymer ?
#
loop_
_entity_poly.entity_id
_entity_poly.type
_entity_poly.pdbx_seq_one_letter_code
_entity_poly.pdbx_strand_id
1 'polypeptide(L)'
;MNRAPVLLSGGAPQDRAGWAQEAAEVGGRPLVTVTRPEQLGPALMVRSAVLFVPDLLALGDAGQQLLVRTLTSLDERPKLVLGLGRAEASVRQAGLLREDLHYRLRMGLLNLDASGMREAIAARRAEAARRAALPPPRPSPAARMQSSTKVTARPPRGKAKARPAQRSRAAPRLKSARTAKPAKKTRPAKKGSKRR
;
A
#
# COMPACT_ATOMS: atom_id res chain seq x y z
N MET A 1 -14.15 -7.17 4.12
CA MET A 1 -14.06 -5.72 3.86
C MET A 1 -13.98 -5.47 2.37
N ASN A 2 -14.85 -4.61 1.83
CA ASN A 2 -14.92 -4.29 0.42
C ASN A 2 -13.65 -3.50 -0.01
N ARG A 3 -12.82 -4.08 -0.89
CA ARG A 3 -11.61 -3.44 -1.46
C ARG A 3 -11.89 -2.93 -2.89
N ALA A 4 -13.09 -2.37 -3.09
CA ALA A 4 -13.44 -1.74 -4.35
C ALA A 4 -12.49 -0.57 -4.63
N PRO A 5 -11.94 -0.46 -5.86
CA PRO A 5 -11.17 0.70 -6.24
C PRO A 5 -12.08 1.93 -6.36
N VAL A 6 -11.53 3.11 -6.12
CA VAL A 6 -12.23 4.39 -6.26
C VAL A 6 -11.50 5.26 -7.25
N LEU A 7 -12.24 5.87 -8.16
CA LEU A 7 -11.77 6.84 -9.15
C LEU A 7 -12.38 8.21 -8.83
N LEU A 8 -11.53 9.17 -8.47
CA LEU A 8 -11.91 10.54 -8.13
C LEU A 8 -11.66 11.43 -9.34
N SER A 9 -12.71 11.97 -9.96
CA SER A 9 -12.58 12.93 -11.06
C SER A 9 -12.78 14.36 -10.60
N GLY A 10 -12.00 15.28 -11.16
CA GLY A 10 -12.13 16.70 -10.88
C GLY A 10 -11.64 17.10 -9.48
N GLY A 11 -12.11 18.25 -9.00
CA GLY A 11 -11.77 18.80 -7.68
C GLY A 11 -10.32 19.28 -7.56
N ALA A 12 -10.00 19.92 -6.43
CA ALA A 12 -8.63 20.32 -6.14
C ALA A 12 -7.76 19.09 -5.82
N PRO A 13 -6.44 19.14 -6.09
CA PRO A 13 -5.52 18.06 -5.71
C PRO A 13 -5.58 17.72 -4.21
N GLN A 14 -5.82 18.75 -3.39
CA GLN A 14 -5.94 18.64 -1.94
C GLN A 14 -7.18 17.83 -1.53
N ASP A 15 -8.27 17.95 -2.28
CA ASP A 15 -9.50 17.22 -1.99
C ASP A 15 -9.34 15.73 -2.25
N ARG A 16 -8.71 15.38 -3.37
CA ARG A 16 -8.36 14.00 -3.70
C ARG A 16 -7.42 13.38 -2.65
N ALA A 17 -6.41 14.13 -2.24
CA ALA A 17 -5.48 13.69 -1.20
C ALA A 17 -6.18 13.47 0.14
N GLY A 18 -7.05 14.40 0.57
CA GLY A 18 -7.81 14.27 1.80
C GLY A 18 -8.79 13.09 1.78
N TRP A 19 -9.38 12.76 0.63
CA TRP A 19 -10.21 11.56 0.48
C TRP A 19 -9.38 10.29 0.69
N ALA A 20 -8.19 10.22 0.10
CA ALA A 20 -7.30 9.08 0.26
C ALA A 20 -6.82 8.91 1.71
N GLN A 21 -6.56 10.01 2.41
CA GLN A 21 -6.23 10.04 3.83
C GLN A 21 -7.39 9.51 4.69
N GLU A 22 -8.60 10.01 4.47
CA GLU A 22 -9.81 9.51 5.16
C GLU A 22 -10.01 8.00 4.91
N ALA A 23 -9.80 7.54 3.68
CA ALA A 23 -9.89 6.12 3.35
C ALA A 23 -8.84 5.26 4.06
N ALA A 24 -7.64 5.80 4.32
CA ALA A 24 -6.57 5.16 5.06
C ALA A 24 -6.89 5.10 6.57
N GLU A 25 -7.39 6.20 7.14
CA GLU A 25 -7.79 6.30 8.54
C GLU A 25 -8.96 5.38 8.88
N VAL A 26 -10.04 5.41 8.09
CA VAL A 26 -11.20 4.52 8.25
C VAL A 26 -10.80 3.05 8.09
N GLY A 27 -9.83 2.79 7.22
CA GLY A 27 -9.30 1.44 7.00
C GLY A 27 -8.30 0.98 8.06
N GLY A 28 -7.77 1.87 8.89
CA GLY A 28 -6.64 1.61 9.78
C GLY A 28 -5.39 1.15 9.04
N ARG A 29 -5.13 1.68 7.83
CA ARG A 29 -4.09 1.22 6.91
C ARG A 29 -3.10 2.34 6.57
N PRO A 30 -1.83 2.01 6.29
CA PRO A 30 -0.89 2.99 5.76
C PRO A 30 -1.35 3.52 4.40
N LEU A 31 -1.20 4.82 4.20
CA LEU A 31 -1.36 5.50 2.92
C LEU A 31 -0.04 5.48 2.16
N VAL A 32 -0.05 4.99 0.93
CA VAL A 32 1.10 4.97 0.01
C VAL A 32 0.76 5.82 -1.21
N THR A 33 1.46 6.93 -1.38
CA THR A 33 1.25 7.83 -2.53
C THR A 33 2.20 7.48 -3.67
N VAL A 34 1.64 7.30 -4.86
CA VAL A 34 2.37 6.95 -6.09
C VAL A 34 2.20 8.11 -7.07
N THR A 35 3.28 8.82 -7.36
CA THR A 35 3.29 9.95 -8.32
C THR A 35 4.00 9.62 -9.62
N ARG A 36 4.81 8.56 -9.63
CA ARG A 36 5.61 8.14 -10.78
C ARG A 36 5.31 6.68 -11.16
N PRO A 37 5.37 6.33 -12.45
CA PRO A 37 5.16 4.95 -12.91
C PRO A 37 6.06 3.93 -12.18
N GLU A 38 7.32 4.28 -11.94
CA GLU A 38 8.34 3.43 -11.31
C GLU A 38 7.92 2.94 -9.90
N GLN A 39 7.14 3.76 -9.18
CA GLN A 39 6.71 3.49 -7.81
C GLN A 39 5.52 2.53 -7.75
N LEU A 40 4.80 2.38 -8.86
CA LEU A 40 3.52 1.65 -8.89
C LEU A 40 3.71 0.16 -8.61
N GLY A 41 4.69 -0.48 -9.25
CA GLY A 41 4.95 -1.92 -9.07
C GLY A 41 5.20 -2.30 -7.60
N PRO A 42 6.20 -1.69 -6.93
CA PRO A 42 6.46 -1.91 -5.51
C PRO A 42 5.25 -1.58 -4.61
N ALA A 43 4.54 -0.48 -4.88
CA ALA A 43 3.39 -0.07 -4.09
C ALA A 43 2.22 -1.08 -4.17
N LEU A 44 2.00 -1.69 -5.33
CA LEU A 44 0.96 -2.70 -5.52
C LEU A 44 1.20 -3.99 -4.71
N MET A 45 2.45 -4.26 -4.31
CA MET A 45 2.80 -5.39 -3.46
C MET A 45 2.44 -5.17 -1.99
N VAL A 46 2.16 -3.93 -1.58
CA VAL A 46 1.77 -3.60 -0.21
C VAL A 46 0.27 -3.87 -0.01
N ARG A 47 -0.11 -5.14 0.16
CA ARG A 47 -1.51 -5.61 0.17
C ARG A 47 -2.40 -4.96 1.23
N SER A 48 -1.81 -4.57 2.36
CA SER A 48 -2.51 -3.97 3.50
C SER A 48 -2.42 -2.44 3.51
N ALA A 49 -2.25 -1.80 2.35
CA ALA A 49 -2.24 -0.34 2.22
C ALA A 49 -3.47 0.22 1.51
N VAL A 50 -3.65 1.53 1.65
CA VAL A 50 -4.38 2.36 0.68
C VAL A 50 -3.35 2.96 -0.26
N LEU A 51 -3.47 2.65 -1.55
CA LEU A 51 -2.60 3.18 -2.59
C LEU A 51 -3.30 4.35 -3.25
N PHE A 52 -2.70 5.54 -3.14
CA PHE A 52 -3.20 6.77 -3.73
C PHE A 52 -2.37 7.18 -4.95
N VAL A 53 -3.02 7.35 -6.08
CA VAL A 53 -2.43 7.93 -7.29
C VAL A 53 -3.09 9.30 -7.51
N PRO A 54 -2.39 10.43 -7.32
CA PRO A 54 -3.00 11.76 -7.42
C PRO A 54 -3.54 12.10 -8.82
N ASP A 55 -2.85 11.61 -9.85
CA ASP A 55 -3.22 11.70 -11.26
C ASP A 55 -2.88 10.41 -11.99
N LEU A 56 -3.92 9.67 -12.38
CA LEU A 56 -3.83 8.40 -13.09
C LEU A 56 -3.17 8.56 -14.46
N LEU A 57 -3.31 9.71 -15.10
CA LEU A 57 -2.75 9.96 -16.44
C LEU A 57 -1.23 10.08 -16.41
N ALA A 58 -0.66 10.54 -15.29
CA ALA A 58 0.78 10.62 -15.09
C ALA A 58 1.48 9.24 -15.10
N LEU A 59 0.72 8.16 -14.92
CA LEU A 59 1.25 6.79 -14.97
C LEU A 59 1.44 6.27 -16.41
N GLY A 60 0.85 6.93 -17.41
CA GLY A 60 0.86 6.50 -18.80
C GLY A 60 0.16 5.15 -19.04
N ASP A 61 0.22 4.70 -20.29
CA ASP A 61 -0.45 3.45 -20.72
C ASP A 61 0.08 2.21 -19.97
N ALA A 62 1.40 2.11 -19.81
CA ALA A 62 2.03 1.00 -19.10
C ALA A 62 1.58 0.89 -17.64
N GLY A 63 1.43 2.03 -16.94
CA GLY A 63 0.92 2.06 -15.58
C GLY A 63 -0.57 1.70 -15.50
N GLN A 64 -1.37 2.19 -16.43
CA GLN A 64 -2.78 1.82 -16.55
C GLN A 64 -2.95 0.31 -16.82
N GLN A 65 -2.15 -0.28 -17.70
CA GLN A 65 -2.12 -1.72 -17.97
C GLN A 65 -1.78 -2.52 -16.70
N LEU A 66 -0.82 -2.05 -15.90
CA LEU A 66 -0.47 -2.71 -14.64
C LEU A 66 -1.61 -2.67 -13.62
N LEU A 67 -2.36 -1.57 -13.56
CA LEU A 67 -3.57 -1.46 -12.74
C LEU A 67 -4.67 -2.42 -13.21
N VAL A 68 -4.91 -2.54 -14.52
CA VAL A 68 -5.88 -3.51 -15.07
C VAL A 68 -5.50 -4.92 -14.67
N ARG A 69 -4.23 -5.31 -14.84
CA ARG A 69 -3.74 -6.64 -14.43
C ARG A 69 -3.95 -6.88 -12.95
N THR A 70 -3.63 -5.89 -12.11
CA THR A 70 -3.83 -5.96 -10.65
C THR A 70 -5.30 -6.17 -10.29
N LEU A 71 -6.20 -5.39 -10.90
CA LEU A 71 -7.64 -5.49 -10.68
C LEU A 71 -8.26 -6.80 -11.20
N THR A 72 -7.55 -7.52 -12.07
CA THR A 72 -8.02 -8.79 -12.65
C THR A 72 -7.44 -10.00 -11.94
N SER A 73 -6.16 -9.95 -11.55
CA SER A 73 -5.39 -11.12 -11.14
C SER A 73 -5.16 -11.23 -9.63
N LEU A 74 -5.24 -10.13 -8.88
CA LEU A 74 -4.94 -10.15 -7.44
C LEU A 74 -6.21 -10.25 -6.61
N ASP A 75 -6.37 -11.43 -6.01
CA ASP A 75 -7.41 -11.72 -5.03
C ASP A 75 -7.20 -10.86 -3.77
N GLU A 76 -5.94 -10.74 -3.34
CA GLU A 76 -5.52 -9.85 -2.27
C GLU A 76 -4.69 -8.66 -2.79
N ARG A 77 -5.28 -7.45 -2.74
CA ARG A 77 -4.70 -6.21 -3.28
C ARG A 77 -4.84 -5.01 -2.32
N PRO A 78 -4.00 -3.97 -2.44
CA PRO A 78 -4.25 -2.70 -1.74
C PRO A 78 -5.58 -2.09 -2.16
N LYS A 79 -6.16 -1.25 -1.29
CA LYS A 79 -7.31 -0.42 -1.68
C LYS A 79 -6.81 0.70 -2.58
N LEU A 80 -7.34 0.80 -3.80
CA LEU A 80 -6.89 1.80 -4.77
C LEU A 80 -7.76 3.06 -4.69
N VAL A 81 -7.10 4.21 -4.64
CA VAL A 81 -7.71 5.54 -4.77
C VAL A 81 -6.98 6.26 -5.89
N LEU A 82 -7.65 6.44 -7.02
CA LEU A 82 -7.06 6.97 -8.24
C LEU A 82 -7.67 8.32 -8.54
N GLY A 83 -6.85 9.34 -8.79
CA GLY A 83 -7.29 10.68 -9.13
C GLY A 83 -7.24 10.97 -10.62
N LEU A 84 -8.14 11.82 -11.10
CA LEU A 84 -8.10 12.46 -12.40
C LEU A 84 -8.23 13.96 -12.17
N GLY A 85 -7.27 14.74 -12.66
CA GLY A 85 -7.32 16.21 -12.57
C GLY A 85 -8.39 16.86 -13.43
N ARG A 86 -9.10 16.08 -14.25
CA ARG A 86 -10.15 16.52 -15.18
C ARG A 86 -11.40 15.65 -14.99
N ALA A 87 -12.52 16.09 -15.54
CA ALA A 87 -13.73 15.28 -15.58
C ALA A 87 -13.48 13.96 -16.34
N GLU A 88 -13.98 12.84 -15.82
CA GLU A 88 -13.76 11.52 -16.44
C GLU A 88 -14.25 11.47 -17.89
N ALA A 89 -15.44 12.00 -18.17
CA ALA A 89 -16.00 12.01 -19.52
C ALA A 89 -15.06 12.67 -20.55
N SER A 90 -14.39 13.77 -20.19
CA SER A 90 -13.43 14.46 -21.06
C SER A 90 -12.17 13.62 -21.29
N VAL A 91 -11.67 12.97 -20.24
CA VAL A 91 -10.48 12.09 -20.33
C VAL A 91 -10.78 10.87 -21.21
N ARG A 92 -11.98 10.29 -21.09
CA ARG A 92 -12.42 9.15 -21.90
C ARG A 92 -12.60 9.53 -23.37
N GLN A 93 -13.28 10.65 -23.65
CA GLN A 93 -13.43 11.17 -25.02
C GLN A 93 -12.09 11.45 -25.69
N ALA A 94 -11.09 11.88 -24.92
CA ALA A 94 -9.73 12.11 -25.41
C ALA A 94 -8.91 10.82 -25.60
N GLY A 95 -9.43 9.64 -25.25
CA GLY A 95 -8.72 8.36 -25.36
C GLY A 95 -7.52 8.22 -24.41
N LEU A 96 -7.44 9.05 -23.36
CA LEU A 96 -6.31 9.05 -22.41
C LEU A 96 -6.46 8.01 -21.30
N LEU A 97 -7.69 7.55 -21.06
CA LEU A 97 -8.02 6.49 -20.12
C LEU A 97 -8.36 5.22 -20.89
N ARG A 98 -7.66 4.12 -20.62
CA ARG A 98 -7.98 2.81 -21.21
C ARG A 98 -9.42 2.39 -20.86
N GLU A 99 -10.17 1.95 -21.86
CA GLU A 99 -11.57 1.57 -21.73
C GLU A 99 -11.80 0.39 -20.78
N ASP A 100 -10.90 -0.59 -20.76
CA ASP A 100 -10.99 -1.74 -19.85
C ASP A 100 -10.66 -1.37 -18.39
N LEU A 101 -9.76 -0.40 -18.17
CA LEU A 101 -9.51 0.18 -16.86
C LEU A 101 -10.75 0.95 -16.39
N HIS A 102 -11.29 1.82 -17.24
CA HIS A 102 -12.51 2.57 -16.98
C HIS A 102 -13.68 1.65 -16.60
N TYR A 103 -13.92 0.61 -17.41
CA TYR A 103 -14.99 -0.36 -17.18
C TYR A 103 -14.94 -0.97 -15.78
N ARG A 104 -13.74 -1.21 -15.24
CA ARG A 104 -13.53 -1.76 -13.89
C ARG A 104 -13.70 -0.72 -12.79
N LEU A 105 -13.37 0.54 -13.08
CA LEU A 105 -13.43 1.64 -12.12
C LEU A 105 -14.82 2.30 -12.06
N ARG A 106 -15.68 2.10 -13.05
CA ARG A 106 -16.99 2.79 -13.17
C ARG A 106 -17.88 2.69 -11.94
N MET A 107 -17.83 1.58 -11.21
CA MET A 107 -18.65 1.37 -10.00
C MET A 107 -18.15 2.17 -8.79
N GLY A 108 -16.89 2.60 -8.82
CA GLY A 108 -16.26 3.42 -7.79
C GLY A 108 -15.94 4.84 -8.27
N LEU A 109 -16.60 5.31 -9.33
CA LEU A 109 -16.39 6.65 -9.87
C LEU A 109 -17.10 7.68 -8.99
N LEU A 110 -16.34 8.68 -8.54
CA LEU A 110 -16.84 9.80 -7.75
C LEU A 110 -16.37 11.12 -8.39
N ASN A 111 -17.33 11.96 -8.77
CA ASN A 111 -17.04 13.29 -9.27
C ASN A 111 -17.00 14.30 -8.12
N LEU A 112 -15.83 14.90 -7.89
CA LEU A 112 -15.63 15.89 -6.82
C LEU A 112 -16.09 17.31 -7.22
N ASP A 113 -16.36 17.54 -8.50
CA ASP A 113 -16.93 18.80 -9.01
C ASP A 113 -18.46 18.78 -9.07
N ALA A 114 -19.10 17.68 -8.68
CA ALA A 114 -20.55 17.65 -8.55
C ALA A 114 -21.01 18.69 -7.53
N SER A 115 -22.11 19.39 -7.83
CA SER A 115 -22.68 20.42 -6.95
C SER A 115 -23.00 19.83 -5.56
N GLY A 116 -22.72 20.60 -4.50
CA GLY A 116 -22.92 20.15 -3.12
C GLY A 116 -21.80 19.25 -2.57
N MET A 117 -20.95 18.67 -3.42
CA MET A 117 -19.97 17.68 -2.99
C MET A 117 -18.77 18.33 -2.30
N ARG A 118 -18.35 19.50 -2.77
CA ARG A 118 -17.30 20.29 -2.12
C ARG A 118 -17.74 20.80 -0.75
N GLU A 119 -18.96 21.33 -0.63
CA GLU A 119 -19.49 21.76 0.67
C GLU A 119 -19.62 20.57 1.64
N ALA A 120 -20.11 19.41 1.16
CA ALA A 120 -20.24 18.22 1.99
C ALA A 120 -18.88 17.69 2.48
N ILE A 121 -17.84 17.72 1.64
CA ILE A 121 -16.48 17.34 2.02
C ILE A 121 -15.91 18.33 3.04
N ALA A 122 -16.07 19.63 2.80
CA ALA A 122 -15.59 20.67 3.71
C ALA A 122 -16.26 20.58 5.09
N ALA A 123 -17.59 20.41 5.14
CA ALA A 123 -18.35 20.25 6.37
C ALA A 123 -17.88 19.01 7.17
N ARG A 124 -17.72 17.87 6.50
CA ARG A 124 -17.24 16.63 7.13
C ARG A 124 -15.84 16.77 7.71
N ARG A 125 -14.93 17.43 6.99
CA ARG A 125 -13.57 17.71 7.48
C ARG A 125 -13.56 18.64 8.69
N ALA A 126 -14.39 19.68 8.67
CA ALA A 126 -14.54 20.58 9.80
C ALA A 126 -15.05 19.84 11.05
N GLU A 127 -16.00 18.92 10.88
CA GLU A 127 -16.50 18.08 11.96
C GLU A 127 -15.44 17.10 12.50
N ALA A 128 -14.69 16.45 11.62
CA ALA A 128 -13.59 15.58 12.00
C ALA A 128 -12.51 16.34 12.79
N ALA A 129 -12.14 17.56 12.37
CA ALA A 129 -11.20 18.42 13.08
C ALA A 129 -11.72 18.82 14.47
N ARG A 130 -13.01 19.13 14.60
CA ARG A 130 -13.65 19.40 15.90
C ARG A 130 -13.59 18.19 16.82
N ARG A 131 -13.82 16.98 16.30
CA ARG A 131 -13.70 15.73 17.07
C ARG A 131 -12.27 15.47 17.54
N ALA A 132 -11.28 15.73 16.69
CA ALA A 132 -9.87 15.57 17.05
C ALA A 132 -9.40 16.60 18.10
N ALA A 133 -10.02 17.78 18.13
CA ALA A 133 -9.70 18.84 19.10
C ALA A 133 -10.32 18.63 20.49
N LEU A 134 -11.25 17.68 20.65
CA LEU A 134 -11.78 17.33 21.97
C LEU A 134 -10.70 16.61 22.79
N PRO A 135 -10.41 17.06 24.03
CA PRO A 135 -9.46 16.37 24.88
C PRO A 135 -9.96 14.92 25.13
N PRO A 136 -9.05 13.92 25.13
CA PRO A 136 -9.45 12.55 25.40
C PRO A 136 -10.19 12.49 26.73
N PRO A 137 -11.29 11.71 26.85
CA PRO A 137 -12.00 11.57 28.10
C PRO A 137 -10.99 11.13 29.17
N ARG A 138 -10.83 11.96 30.20
CA ARG A 138 -9.93 11.65 31.32
C ARG A 138 -10.36 10.30 31.89
N PRO A 139 -9.43 9.35 32.12
CA PRO A 139 -9.78 8.09 32.74
C PRO A 139 -10.46 8.38 34.08
N SER A 140 -11.71 7.95 34.24
CA SER A 140 -12.41 8.07 35.51
C SER A 140 -11.61 7.34 36.59
N PRO A 141 -11.41 7.94 37.78
CA PRO A 141 -10.60 7.35 38.86
C PRO A 141 -11.16 6.01 39.40
N ALA A 142 -12.38 5.63 39.02
CA ALA A 142 -13.00 4.36 39.42
C ALA A 142 -12.31 3.09 38.86
N ALA A 143 -11.47 3.20 37.82
CA ALA A 143 -10.75 2.05 37.26
C ALA A 143 -9.37 1.78 37.92
N ARG A 144 -8.94 2.60 38.89
CA ARG A 144 -7.61 2.48 39.53
C ARG A 144 -7.61 1.64 40.82
N MET A 145 -8.76 1.11 41.26
CA MET A 145 -8.88 0.35 42.51
C MET A 145 -9.00 -1.18 42.34
N GLN A 146 -8.63 -1.77 41.20
CA GLN A 146 -8.68 -3.23 41.03
C GLN A 146 -7.38 -3.93 40.61
N SER A 147 -6.24 -3.22 40.54
CA SER A 147 -4.95 -3.85 40.19
C SER A 147 -3.88 -3.86 41.29
N SER A 148 -4.25 -3.68 42.56
CA SER A 148 -3.30 -3.78 43.67
C SER A 148 -3.80 -4.68 44.80
N THR A 149 -3.67 -6.00 44.63
CA THR A 149 -3.60 -6.94 45.76
C THR A 149 -3.06 -8.31 45.32
N LYS A 150 -1.73 -8.44 45.25
CA LYS A 150 -0.93 -9.55 45.81
C LYS A 150 0.50 -9.52 45.28
N VAL A 151 1.33 -8.73 45.94
CA VAL A 151 2.76 -9.04 46.08
C VAL A 151 3.12 -8.76 47.53
N THR A 152 3.14 -9.81 48.35
CA THR A 152 3.81 -9.78 49.66
C THR A 152 5.11 -10.56 49.55
N ALA A 153 6.21 -9.81 49.63
CA ALA A 153 7.56 -10.30 49.71
C ALA A 153 7.81 -11.07 51.02
N ARG A 154 8.71 -12.06 50.97
CA ARG A 154 9.33 -12.66 52.17
C ARG A 154 10.86 -12.69 51.97
N PRO A 155 11.68 -12.19 52.92
CA PRO A 155 13.13 -12.01 52.76
C PRO A 155 13.96 -13.22 53.25
N PRO A 156 15.31 -13.20 53.11
CA PRO A 156 16.13 -14.36 52.75
C PRO A 156 16.97 -14.94 53.90
N ARG A 157 17.46 -16.19 53.75
CA ARG A 157 18.68 -16.72 54.39
C ARG A 157 19.02 -18.13 53.90
N GLY A 158 20.29 -18.41 53.61
CA GLY A 158 20.84 -19.78 53.65
C GLY A 158 21.82 -20.21 52.56
N LYS A 159 23.07 -19.74 52.67
CA LYS A 159 24.38 -20.33 52.31
C LYS A 159 24.51 -21.52 51.33
N ALA A 160 25.62 -21.42 50.57
CA ALA A 160 26.45 -22.46 49.95
C ALA A 160 25.98 -22.96 48.56
N LYS A 161 26.81 -23.23 47.55
CA LYS A 161 28.26 -23.46 47.48
C LYS A 161 28.68 -23.39 45.98
N ALA A 162 29.93 -22.99 45.74
CA ALA A 162 30.77 -23.36 44.59
C ALA A 162 30.47 -22.81 43.17
N ARG A 163 31.34 -21.86 42.78
CA ARG A 163 31.98 -21.67 41.45
C ARG A 163 32.56 -22.99 40.87
N PRO A 164 33.13 -23.05 39.65
CA PRO A 164 32.97 -22.20 38.45
C PRO A 164 33.02 -22.97 37.08
N ALA A 165 32.84 -22.19 36.00
CA ALA A 165 33.58 -22.24 34.73
C ALA A 165 33.25 -23.26 33.62
N GLN A 166 33.59 -22.77 32.41
CA GLN A 166 33.80 -23.47 31.14
C GLN A 166 32.52 -23.81 30.35
N ARG A 167 32.44 -23.60 29.04
CA ARG A 167 33.49 -23.46 28.03
C ARG A 167 32.91 -22.87 26.75
N SER A 168 33.78 -22.20 26.03
CA SER A 168 33.67 -21.79 24.65
C SER A 168 33.39 -22.94 23.67
N ARG A 169 33.08 -22.52 22.42
CA ARG A 169 33.11 -23.23 21.12
C ARG A 169 31.71 -23.49 20.55
N ALA A 170 31.47 -23.40 19.26
CA ALA A 170 32.20 -22.89 18.11
C ALA A 170 31.20 -22.99 16.94
N ALA A 171 31.35 -22.12 15.94
CA ALA A 171 30.74 -22.34 14.63
C ALA A 171 31.22 -23.66 14.01
N PRO A 172 30.42 -24.28 13.13
CA PRO A 172 30.95 -25.05 12.03
C PRO A 172 30.84 -24.24 10.73
N ARG A 173 32.00 -23.85 10.19
CA ARG A 173 32.21 -23.65 8.75
C ARG A 173 32.45 -25.00 8.08
N LEU A 174 32.36 -24.99 6.75
CA LEU A 174 32.86 -25.96 5.74
C LEU A 174 31.78 -26.94 5.26
N LYS A 175 31.58 -27.20 3.96
CA LYS A 175 32.49 -27.24 2.78
C LYS A 175 31.71 -26.80 1.53
N SER A 176 32.24 -25.99 0.60
CA SER A 176 33.05 -26.39 -0.59
C SER A 176 32.58 -27.68 -1.25
N ALA A 177 32.47 -27.86 -2.57
CA ALA A 177 32.71 -27.07 -3.76
C ALA A 177 32.28 -27.98 -4.94
N ARG A 178 31.84 -27.44 -6.08
CA ARG A 178 32.25 -28.01 -7.39
C ARG A 178 31.97 -27.07 -8.56
N THR A 179 33.08 -26.53 -9.04
CA THR A 179 33.38 -26.08 -10.39
C THR A 179 33.05 -27.08 -11.49
N ALA A 180 32.70 -26.53 -12.67
CA ALA A 180 33.02 -26.94 -14.05
C ALA A 180 31.76 -26.89 -14.93
N LYS A 181 31.73 -26.42 -16.18
CA LYS A 181 32.58 -25.62 -17.09
C LYS A 181 31.65 -25.29 -18.30
N PRO A 182 32.03 -24.34 -19.18
CA PRO A 182 31.17 -23.83 -20.26
C PRO A 182 31.23 -24.73 -21.51
N ALA A 183 30.11 -24.85 -22.23
CA ALA A 183 30.07 -25.51 -23.54
C ALA A 183 30.01 -24.46 -24.67
N LYS A 184 31.16 -24.31 -25.33
CA LYS A 184 31.35 -23.65 -26.63
C LYS A 184 31.15 -24.71 -27.72
N LYS A 185 30.26 -24.51 -28.69
CA LYS A 185 30.26 -25.17 -30.02
C LYS A 185 29.60 -24.21 -31.02
N THR A 186 30.38 -23.39 -31.72
CA THR A 186 30.85 -23.56 -33.13
C THR A 186 29.73 -23.42 -34.19
N ARG A 187 29.77 -22.30 -34.93
CA ARG A 187 29.29 -22.08 -36.33
C ARG A 187 29.96 -23.11 -37.29
N PRO A 188 29.46 -23.43 -38.52
CA PRO A 188 29.21 -22.46 -39.59
C PRO A 188 28.10 -22.74 -40.64
N ALA A 189 27.91 -21.72 -41.48
CA ALA A 189 27.30 -21.58 -42.81
C ALA A 189 26.57 -22.75 -43.50
N LYS A 190 25.40 -22.43 -44.08
CA LYS A 190 24.95 -23.06 -45.34
C LYS A 190 24.59 -21.98 -46.36
N LYS A 191 25.49 -21.83 -47.33
CA LYS A 191 25.30 -21.16 -48.61
C LYS A 191 24.53 -22.15 -49.51
N GLY A 192 23.43 -21.72 -50.10
CA GLY A 192 22.68 -22.46 -51.13
C GLY A 192 21.67 -21.49 -51.73
N SER A 193 21.99 -20.78 -52.81
CA SER A 193 22.08 -21.27 -54.19
C SER A 193 20.71 -21.58 -54.80
N LYS A 194 20.42 -20.84 -55.88
CA LYS A 194 19.59 -21.11 -57.07
C LYS A 194 18.26 -20.37 -57.23
N ARG A 195 18.29 -19.61 -58.35
CA ARG A 195 17.27 -19.46 -59.40
C ARG A 195 16.08 -18.58 -59.01
N ARG A 196 15.67 -17.59 -59.81
CA ARG A 196 15.79 -17.42 -61.27
C ARG A 196 15.54 -15.95 -61.59
#